data_AF-X1UML7-F1
#
_entry.id   AF-X1UML7-F1
#
_cell.length_a   1.000
_cell.length_b   1.000
_cell.length_c   1.000
_cell.angle_alpha   90.00
_cell.angle_beta   90.00
_cell.angle_gamma   90.00
#
_symmetry.space_group_name_H-M   'P 1'
#
loop_
_entity.id
_entity.type
_entity.pdbx_description
1 polymer ?
#
loop_
_entity_poly.entity_id
_entity_poly.type
_entity_poly.pdbx_seq_one_letter_code
_entity_poly.pdbx_strand_id
1 'polypeptide(L)' 'MTARTTRNKLRHQAEKVMNDLDRATAHLKYLDDLSGGESDYIQDSMPILVYHIGLMKDIIKRFREGL' A
#
# COMPACT_ATOMS: atom_id res chain seq x y z
N MET A 1 -9.53 29.50 8.17
CA MET A 1 -9.22 28.07 7.96
C MET A 1 -10.21 27.24 8.76
N THR A 2 -11.15 26.56 8.12
CA THR A 2 -12.11 25.67 8.79
C THR A 2 -11.36 24.48 9.38
N ALA A 3 -11.41 24.31 10.70
CA ALA A 3 -10.78 23.18 11.37
C ALA A 3 -11.37 21.87 10.82
N ARG A 4 -10.51 20.96 10.30
CA ARG A 4 -10.96 19.64 9.87
C ARG A 4 -11.58 18.92 11.07
N THR A 5 -12.81 18.44 10.92
CA THR A 5 -13.46 17.55 11.91
C THR A 5 -12.61 16.30 12.11
N THR A 6 -12.73 15.65 13.26
CA THR A 6 -12.01 14.39 13.56
C THR A 6 -12.20 13.35 12.45
N ARG A 7 -13.42 13.23 11.91
CA ARG A 7 -13.75 12.36 10.76
C ARG A 7 -12.93 12.71 9.52
N ASN A 8 -12.79 13.99 9.17
CA ASN A 8 -11.99 14.43 8.04
C ASN A 8 -10.49 14.18 8.25
N LYS A 9 -10.00 14.29 9.49
CA LYS A 9 -8.62 13.92 9.83
C LYS A 9 -8.37 12.42 9.65
N LEU A 10 -9.30 11.57 10.11
CA LEU A 10 -9.20 10.11 9.94
C LEU A 10 -9.22 9.69 8.47
N ARG A 11 -10.16 10.21 7.67
CA ARG A 11 -10.21 9.94 6.22
C ARG A 11 -8.93 10.35 5.50
N HIS A 12 -8.34 11.48 5.89
CA HIS A 12 -7.07 11.95 5.35
C HIS A 12 -5.90 11.01 5.70
N GLN A 13 -5.85 10.51 6.93
CA GLN A 13 -4.80 9.56 7.32
C GLN A 13 -4.97 8.22 6.61
N ALA A 14 -6.19 7.71 6.47
CA ALA A 14 -6.44 6.49 5.69
C ALA A 14 -6.01 6.65 4.22
N GLU A 15 -6.22 7.82 3.62
CA GLU A 15 -5.72 8.14 2.27
C GLU A 15 -4.19 8.16 2.20
N LYS A 16 -3.51 8.71 3.21
CA LYS A 16 -2.05 8.68 3.30
C LYS A 16 -1.51 7.26 3.37
N VAL A 17 -2.11 6.40 4.20
CA VAL A 17 -1.75 4.98 4.29
C VAL A 17 -1.89 4.29 2.93
N MET A 18 -2.98 4.50 2.19
CA MET A 18 -3.14 3.92 0.86
C MET A 18 -2.04 4.38 -0.12
N ASN A 19 -1.65 5.66 -0.06
CA ASN A 19 -0.56 6.18 -0.89
C ASN A 19 0.81 5.58 -0.49
N ASP A 20 1.02 5.32 0.80
CA ASP A 20 2.24 4.64 1.28
C ASP A 20 2.31 3.19 0.80
N LEU A 21 1.18 2.48 0.76
CA LEU A 21 1.09 1.13 0.21
C LEU A 21 1.37 1.10 -1.31
N ASP A 22 0.93 2.13 -2.04
CA ASP A 22 1.27 2.27 -3.47
C ASP A 22 2.76 2.49 -3.67
N ARG A 23 3.38 3.34 -2.83
CA ARG A 23 4.83 3.53 -2.83
C ARG A 23 5.60 2.26 -2.47
N ALA A 24 5.14 1.51 -1.47
CA ALA A 24 5.74 0.23 -1.10
C ALA A 24 5.70 -0.75 -2.28
N THR A 25 4.58 -0.84 -2.99
CA THR A 25 4.45 -1.68 -4.20
C THR A 25 5.43 -1.27 -5.30
N ALA A 26 5.64 0.04 -5.51
CA ALA A 26 6.62 0.52 -6.48
C ALA A 26 8.07 0.15 -6.08
N HIS A 27 8.42 0.27 -4.80
CA HIS A 27 9.73 -0.15 -4.31
C HIS A 27 9.95 -1.67 -4.44
N LEU A 28 8.92 -2.47 -4.18
CA LEU A 28 8.98 -3.91 -4.37
C LEU A 28 9.22 -4.30 -5.83
N LYS A 29 8.51 -3.68 -6.79
CA LYS A 29 8.77 -3.89 -8.22
C LYS A 29 10.19 -3.51 -8.61
N TYR A 30 10.71 -2.41 -8.07
CA TYR A 30 12.09 -2.01 -8.34
C TYR A 30 13.11 -3.01 -7.77
N LEU A 31 12.83 -3.63 -6.62
CA LEU A 31 13.66 -4.72 -6.11
C LEU A 31 13.63 -5.95 -7.01
N ASP A 32 12.45 -6.28 -7.55
CA ASP A 32 12.29 -7.35 -8.55
C ASP A 32 13.12 -7.07 -9.81
N ASP A 33 13.01 -5.85 -10.35
CA ASP A 33 13.77 -5.40 -11.52
C ASP A 33 15.29 -5.46 -11.28
N LEU A 34 15.75 -4.99 -10.11
CA LEU A 34 17.15 -5.03 -9.71
C LEU A 34 17.69 -6.45 -9.55
N SER A 35 16.83 -7.42 -9.21
CA SER A 35 17.23 -8.82 -9.11
C SER A 35 17.57 -9.44 -10.46
N GLY A 36 17.16 -8.82 -11.57
CA GLY A 36 17.39 -9.33 -12.92
C GLY A 36 16.73 -10.68 -13.19
N GLY A 37 15.84 -11.14 -12.30
CA GLY A 37 15.30 -12.49 -12.32
C GLY A 37 16.31 -13.59 -11.98
N GLU A 38 17.45 -13.24 -11.37
CA GLU A 38 18.50 -14.18 -10.97
C GLU A 38 18.29 -14.74 -9.55
N SER A 39 17.27 -14.26 -8.83
CA SER A 39 16.97 -14.67 -7.47
C SER A 39 15.60 -15.34 -7.40
N ASP A 40 15.61 -16.69 -7.35
CA ASP A 40 14.40 -17.50 -7.17
C ASP A 40 13.61 -17.07 -5.93
N TYR A 41 14.31 -16.75 -4.83
CA TYR A 41 13.68 -16.28 -3.60
C TYR A 41 12.89 -14.98 -3.81
N ILE A 42 13.42 -14.03 -4.59
CA ILE A 42 12.72 -12.78 -4.91
C ILE A 42 11.53 -13.08 -5.80
N GLN A 43 11.71 -13.88 -6.86
CA GLN A 43 10.63 -14.25 -7.78
C GLN A 43 9.46 -14.96 -7.08
N ASP A 44 9.75 -15.83 -6.12
CA ASP A 44 8.73 -16.55 -5.35
C ASP A 44 8.04 -15.64 -4.31
N SER A 45 8.80 -14.74 -3.68
CA SER A 45 8.29 -13.89 -2.60
C SER A 45 7.53 -12.65 -3.11
N MET A 46 7.92 -12.10 -4.25
CA MET A 46 7.40 -10.82 -4.75
C MET A 46 5.89 -10.84 -5.01
N PRO A 47 5.31 -11.86 -5.67
CA PRO A 47 3.87 -11.95 -5.88
C PRO A 47 3.09 -11.99 -4.56
N ILE A 48 3.63 -12.68 -3.56
CA ILE A 48 3.02 -12.81 -2.23
C ILE A 48 2.99 -11.44 -1.53
N LEU A 49 4.10 -10.70 -1.54
CA LEU A 49 4.18 -9.38 -0.94
C LEU A 49 3.21 -8.38 -1.60
N VAL A 50 3.19 -8.36 -2.94
CA VAL A 50 2.26 -7.50 -3.71
C VAL A 50 0.80 -7.83 -3.40
N TYR A 51 0.47 -9.13 -3.31
CA TYR A 51 -0.88 -9.58 -2.95
C TYR A 51 -1.31 -9.07 -1.57
N HIS A 52 -0.46 -9.21 -0.55
CA HIS A 52 -0.78 -8.77 0.81
C HIS A 52 -0.93 -7.24 0.91
N ILE A 53 -0.12 -6.48 0.16
CA ILE A 53 -0.27 -5.03 0.08
C ILE A 53 -1.61 -4.66 -0.56
N GLY A 54 -2.02 -5.37 -1.62
CA GLY A 54 -3.34 -5.22 -2.24
C GLY A 54 -4.47 -5.44 -1.23
N LEU A 55 -4.43 -6.56 -0.49
CA LEU A 55 -5.41 -6.86 0.56
C LEU A 55 -5.46 -5.78 1.65
N MET A 56 -4.31 -5.31 2.12
CA MET A 56 -4.25 -4.23 3.11
C MET A 56 -4.88 -2.95 2.57
N LYS A 57 -4.60 -2.59 1.31
CA LYS A 57 -5.18 -1.41 0.66
C LYS A 57 -6.70 -1.50 0.58
N ASP A 58 -7.24 -2.67 0.24
CA ASP A 58 -8.69 -2.90 0.19
C ASP A 58 -9.35 -2.78 1.57
N ILE A 59 -8.71 -3.30 2.62
CA ILE A 59 -9.19 -3.16 4.00
C ILE A 59 -9.23 -1.67 4.41
N ILE A 60 -8.16 -0.92 4.16
CA ILE A 60 -8.08 0.51 4.49
C ILE A 60 -9.10 1.32 3.68
N LYS A 61 -9.32 0.97 2.41
CA LYS A 61 -10.33 1.60 1.57
C LYS A 61 -11.73 1.43 2.15
N ARG A 62 -12.12 0.19 2.52
CA ARG A 62 -13.40 -0.10 3.17
C ARG A 62 -13.55 0.63 4.50
N PHE A 63 -12.48 0.65 5.32
CA PHE A 63 -12.46 1.41 6.56
C PHE A 63 -12.72 2.91 6.32
N ARG A 64 -12.06 3.51 5.32
CA ARG A 64 -12.26 4.92 4.95
C ARG A 64 -13.68 5.23 4.47
N GLU A 65 -14.27 4.32 3.69
CA GLU A 65 -15.65 4.46 3.18
C GLU A 65 -16.70 4.35 4.30
N GLY A 66 -16.39 3.59 5.37
CA GLY A 66 -17.25 3.48 6.56
C GLY A 66 -17.15 4.64 7.56
N LEU A 67 -16.12 5.50 7.46
CA LEU A 67 -15.96 6.71 8.28
C LEU A 67 -16.84 7.85 7.79
#